data_AF-A0A3S0G7L5-F1
#
_entry.id   AF-A0A3S0G7L5-F1
#
_cell.length_a   1.000
_cell.length_b   1.000
_cell.length_c   1.000
_cell.angle_alpha   90.00
_cell.angle_beta   90.00
_cell.angle_gamma   90.00
#
_symmetry.space_group_name_H-M   'P 1'
#
loop_
_entity.id
_entity.type
_entity.pdbx_description
1 polymer ?
#
loop_
_entity_poly.entity_id
_entity_poly.type
_entity_poly.pdbx_seq_one_letter_code
_entity_poly.pdbx_strand_id
1 'polypeptide(L)'
;MIRIADDRAGRAHSLSACVGCTLRRHPTAAGHQALRPKRASGENARNSIDLRRPAVRTPRGLRHLPPRKAAPILSPAAIRLRQEHAMHQALISPLRLAAIVYDDGVAVDAVMADFARELQAAGTRVVGLVQERPAPRSTPGATMSLRDVDTGDVMSICQDLGSGAMSCKLDADALADASVRLRHMADRPSDLLFISKFSKEEAAGRGFRAEFAHAVDNGRTVLTAVKRGLVDDWIAFTGGNGALLQCEPAVLRDWWRRVQARAA
;
A
#
# COMPACT_ATOMS: atom_id res chain seq x y z
N MET A 1 -62.08 11.09 4.00
CA MET A 1 -62.77 12.18 3.27
C MET A 1 -61.89 12.53 2.08
N ILE A 2 -62.42 12.49 0.83
CA ILE A 2 -61.73 12.86 -0.45
C ILE A 2 -60.50 11.99 -0.79
N ARG A 3 -60.44 11.09 -1.79
CA ARG A 3 -60.75 11.03 -3.25
C ARG A 3 -59.67 11.58 -4.22
N ILE A 4 -58.96 10.61 -4.82
CA ILE A 4 -58.69 10.41 -6.28
C ILE A 4 -57.97 11.52 -7.07
N ALA A 5 -56.83 11.14 -7.66
CA ALA A 5 -56.53 11.36 -9.09
C ALA A 5 -55.65 10.21 -9.62
N ASP A 6 -56.12 9.52 -10.66
CA ASP A 6 -55.38 8.57 -11.51
C ASP A 6 -55.23 9.26 -12.87
N ASP A 7 -54.08 9.16 -13.52
CA ASP A 7 -54.02 9.27 -14.98
C ASP A 7 -52.88 8.45 -15.57
N ARG A 8 -53.09 7.99 -16.80
CA ARG A 8 -52.33 6.94 -17.47
C ARG A 8 -51.55 7.45 -18.69
N ALA A 9 -50.69 6.53 -19.15
CA ALA A 9 -50.35 6.28 -20.55
C ALA A 9 -49.10 6.96 -21.12
N GLY A 10 -48.31 6.15 -21.83
CA GLY A 10 -47.05 6.55 -22.46
C GLY A 10 -46.17 5.35 -22.82
N ARG A 11 -46.68 4.38 -23.60
CA ARG A 11 -45.84 3.31 -24.16
C ARG A 11 -45.15 3.81 -25.44
N ALA A 12 -43.86 3.48 -25.61
CA ALA A 12 -43.28 3.22 -26.91
C ALA A 12 -42.13 2.20 -26.79
N HIS A 13 -42.17 1.15 -27.60
CA HIS A 13 -41.06 0.20 -27.73
C HIS A 13 -40.07 0.68 -28.79
N SER A 14 -38.79 0.36 -28.64
CA SER A 14 -37.96 0.00 -29.79
C SER A 14 -36.88 -1.01 -29.37
N LEU A 15 -36.77 -2.08 -30.16
CA LEU A 15 -35.74 -3.14 -30.09
C LEU A 15 -34.82 -3.00 -31.32
N SER A 16 -33.78 -3.84 -31.37
CA SER A 16 -32.86 -4.04 -32.53
C SER A 16 -31.66 -3.07 -32.57
N ALA A 17 -30.40 -3.51 -32.78
CA ALA A 17 -29.86 -4.88 -32.84
C ALA A 17 -28.34 -4.90 -32.55
N CYS A 18 -27.84 -6.04 -32.07
CA CYS A 18 -26.42 -6.38 -32.08
C CYS A 18 -26.05 -7.08 -33.40
N VAL A 19 -25.12 -6.53 -34.20
CA VAL A 19 -24.24 -7.27 -35.13
C VAL A 19 -22.95 -6.45 -35.30
N GLY A 20 -21.77 -7.08 -35.34
CA GLY A 20 -20.55 -6.35 -35.79
C GLY A 20 -19.17 -6.83 -35.33
N CYS A 21 -18.97 -8.10 -34.98
CA CYS A 21 -17.63 -8.64 -34.73
C CYS A 21 -17.09 -9.38 -35.95
N THR A 22 -16.03 -8.86 -36.59
CA THR A 22 -15.26 -9.59 -37.62
C THR A 22 -13.76 -9.29 -37.52
N LEU A 23 -13.00 -10.35 -37.29
CA LEU A 23 -11.53 -10.38 -37.20
C LEU A 23 -10.87 -10.68 -38.57
N ARG A 24 -9.53 -10.50 -38.60
CA ARG A 24 -8.54 -11.00 -39.58
C ARG A 24 -8.43 -10.15 -40.88
N ARG A 25 -7.28 -10.02 -41.57
CA ARG A 25 -6.00 -10.80 -41.58
C ARG A 25 -4.73 -9.92 -41.74
N HIS A 26 -3.59 -10.52 -41.38
CA HIS A 26 -2.17 -10.29 -41.79
C HIS A 26 -1.97 -10.20 -43.35
N PRO A 27 -0.78 -9.88 -43.94
CA PRO A 27 0.63 -10.07 -43.47
C PRO A 27 1.59 -8.88 -43.82
N THR A 28 2.95 -8.90 -43.92
CA THR A 28 4.01 -9.96 -43.93
C THR A 28 5.42 -9.38 -43.58
N ALA A 29 6.29 -10.16 -42.89
CA ALA A 29 7.77 -10.22 -43.02
C ALA A 29 8.63 -8.93 -42.78
N ALA A 30 9.96 -8.93 -42.59
CA ALA A 30 11.00 -9.96 -42.39
C ALA A 30 12.14 -9.36 -41.52
N GLY A 31 13.00 -10.17 -40.88
CA GLY A 31 14.17 -9.62 -40.15
C GLY A 31 14.94 -10.58 -39.25
N HIS A 32 15.61 -11.58 -39.81
CA HIS A 32 16.60 -12.38 -39.07
C HIS A 32 17.90 -11.59 -38.86
N GLN A 33 18.47 -11.63 -37.65
CA GLN A 33 19.84 -12.13 -37.48
C GLN A 33 20.14 -12.53 -36.03
N ALA A 34 20.83 -13.67 -35.88
CA ALA A 34 21.28 -14.19 -34.60
C ALA A 34 22.80 -14.06 -34.50
N LEU A 35 23.31 -13.68 -33.33
CA LEU A 35 24.74 -13.70 -33.01
C LEU A 35 24.98 -14.63 -31.81
N ARG A 36 25.79 -15.67 -32.03
CA ARG A 36 26.22 -16.63 -31.00
C ARG A 36 27.37 -16.06 -30.16
N PRO A 37 27.53 -16.51 -28.90
CA PRO A 37 28.60 -16.06 -28.02
C PRO A 37 29.96 -16.67 -28.39
N LYS A 38 31.04 -15.87 -28.30
CA LYS A 38 32.42 -16.38 -28.31
C LYS A 38 32.80 -16.90 -26.92
N ARG A 39 33.30 -18.13 -26.86
CA ARG A 39 34.11 -18.64 -25.75
C ARG A 39 35.53 -18.08 -25.89
N ALA A 40 36.20 -17.84 -24.77
CA ALA A 40 37.66 -17.73 -24.69
C ALA A 40 38.16 -18.64 -23.57
N SER A 41 39.22 -19.38 -23.85
CA SER A 41 39.90 -20.32 -22.94
C SER A 41 41.24 -19.72 -22.48
N GLY A 42 41.81 -20.25 -21.39
CA GLY A 42 43.07 -19.81 -20.78
C GLY A 42 42.91 -19.82 -19.26
N GLU A 43 43.22 -20.88 -18.51
CA GLU A 43 44.38 -21.79 -18.47
C GLU A 43 45.61 -21.23 -17.71
N ASN A 44 46.00 -22.00 -16.68
CA ASN A 44 47.27 -21.99 -15.92
C ASN A 44 47.77 -20.71 -15.23
N ALA A 45 47.69 -20.74 -13.90
CA ALA A 45 48.82 -20.37 -13.04
C ALA A 45 48.88 -21.32 -11.83
N ARG A 46 49.74 -22.34 -11.88
CA ARG A 46 50.10 -23.16 -10.73
C ARG A 46 50.96 -22.32 -9.79
N ASN A 47 50.44 -21.93 -8.63
CA ASN A 47 51.25 -21.22 -7.63
C ASN A 47 51.70 -22.18 -6.53
N SER A 48 52.99 -22.54 -6.57
CA SER A 48 53.65 -23.39 -5.57
C SER A 48 53.86 -22.61 -4.27
N ILE A 49 53.14 -22.98 -3.21
CA ILE A 49 53.32 -22.39 -1.87
C ILE A 49 54.52 -23.08 -1.19
N ASP A 50 55.58 -22.31 -0.95
CA ASP A 50 56.78 -22.75 -0.24
C ASP A 50 56.47 -23.02 1.25
N LEU A 51 56.69 -24.26 1.70
CA LEU A 51 56.45 -24.72 3.06
C LEU A 51 57.61 -24.35 4.01
N ARG A 52 57.89 -23.05 4.17
CA ARG A 52 58.79 -22.55 5.20
C ARG A 52 58.02 -21.97 6.38
N ARG A 53 57.98 -22.74 7.49
CA ARG A 53 57.49 -22.29 8.80
C ARG A 53 58.16 -20.97 9.22
N PRO A 54 57.43 -19.87 9.46
CA PRO A 54 57.95 -18.76 10.24
C PRO A 54 58.00 -19.15 11.72
N ALA A 55 59.10 -18.81 12.41
CA ALA A 55 59.24 -19.07 13.84
C ALA A 55 58.27 -18.21 14.66
N VAL A 56 57.48 -18.84 15.54
CA VAL A 56 56.55 -18.15 16.45
C VAL A 56 57.36 -17.40 17.51
N ARG A 57 57.42 -16.06 17.40
CA ARG A 57 57.85 -15.20 18.51
C ARG A 57 56.72 -15.11 19.53
N THR A 58 56.99 -15.53 20.77
CA THR A 58 56.08 -15.34 21.90
C THR A 58 56.02 -13.87 22.33
N PRO A 59 54.83 -13.26 22.43
CA PRO A 59 54.70 -11.91 22.97
C PRO A 59 54.76 -11.94 24.51
N ARG A 60 55.89 -11.52 25.09
CA ARG A 60 55.96 -11.13 26.51
C ARG A 60 55.18 -9.83 26.70
N GLY A 61 54.03 -9.88 27.36
CA GLY A 61 53.28 -8.67 27.70
C GLY A 61 51.76 -8.80 27.80
N LEU A 62 51.24 -9.89 28.38
CA LEU A 62 49.83 -9.94 28.77
C LEU A 62 49.58 -9.00 29.96
N ARG A 63 49.13 -7.77 29.67
CA ARG A 63 48.51 -6.92 30.69
C ARG A 63 47.21 -7.59 31.11
N HIS A 64 46.98 -7.73 32.42
CA HIS A 64 45.72 -8.24 32.95
C HIS A 64 44.56 -7.37 32.47
N LEU A 65 43.69 -7.93 31.62
CA LEU A 65 42.37 -7.36 31.37
C LEU A 65 41.52 -7.63 32.62
N PRO A 66 40.83 -6.63 33.20
CA PRO A 66 39.93 -6.88 34.33
C PRO A 66 38.83 -7.86 33.92
N PRO A 67 38.30 -8.67 34.85
CA PRO A 67 37.25 -9.62 34.54
C PRO A 67 36.04 -8.88 33.97
N ARG A 68 35.54 -9.34 32.80
CA ARG A 68 34.25 -8.87 32.28
C ARG A 68 33.19 -9.13 33.34
N LYS A 69 32.57 -8.05 33.85
CA LYS A 69 31.36 -8.17 34.69
C LYS A 69 30.35 -9.02 33.92
N ALA A 70 29.87 -10.09 34.54
CA ALA A 70 28.81 -10.91 33.96
C ALA A 70 27.59 -10.02 33.67
N ALA A 71 27.00 -10.16 32.48
CA ALA A 71 25.75 -9.50 32.19
C ALA A 71 24.68 -10.00 33.18
N PRO A 72 23.86 -9.11 33.78
CA PRO A 72 22.87 -9.54 34.77
C PRO A 72 21.86 -10.49 34.14
N ILE A 73 21.70 -11.66 34.75
CA ILE A 73 20.67 -12.62 34.37
C ILE A 73 19.32 -12.02 34.79
N LEU A 74 18.47 -11.71 33.82
CA LEU A 74 17.16 -11.13 34.05
C LEU A 74 16.22 -12.20 34.64
N SER A 75 15.38 -11.81 35.59
CA SER A 75 14.38 -12.72 36.17
C SER A 75 13.34 -13.14 35.11
N PRO A 76 12.65 -14.29 35.28
CA PRO A 76 11.59 -14.71 34.35
C PRO A 76 10.51 -13.64 34.16
N ALA A 77 10.15 -12.88 35.20
CA ALA A 77 9.22 -11.76 35.11
C ALA A 77 9.79 -10.57 34.32
N ALA A 78 11.08 -10.23 34.49
CA ALA A 78 11.73 -9.19 33.70
C ALA A 78 11.95 -9.60 32.24
N ILE A 79 12.13 -10.90 31.98
CA ILE A 79 12.13 -11.47 30.62
C ILE A 79 10.73 -11.35 30.02
N ARG A 80 9.67 -11.72 30.75
CA ARG A 80 8.28 -11.62 30.27
C ARG A 80 7.88 -10.17 29.99
N LEU A 81 8.16 -9.25 30.91
CA LEU A 81 7.92 -7.81 30.72
C LEU A 81 8.73 -7.23 29.56
N ARG A 82 9.96 -7.71 29.31
CA ARG A 82 10.73 -7.35 28.10
C ARG A 82 10.22 -8.01 26.84
N GLN A 83 9.63 -9.20 26.90
CA GLN A 83 8.99 -9.84 25.76
C GLN A 83 7.69 -9.13 25.42
N GLU A 84 6.84 -8.85 26.40
CA GLU A 84 5.60 -8.07 26.28
C GLU A 84 5.89 -6.63 25.80
N HIS A 85 6.93 -5.97 26.31
CA HIS A 85 7.40 -4.69 25.75
C HIS A 85 8.02 -4.84 24.37
N ALA A 86 8.81 -5.87 24.06
CA ALA A 86 9.39 -6.05 22.72
C ALA A 86 8.32 -6.39 21.67
N MET A 87 7.26 -7.09 22.07
CA MET A 87 6.07 -7.33 21.24
C MET A 87 5.35 -5.99 20.95
N HIS A 88 5.23 -5.09 21.94
CA HIS A 88 4.71 -3.73 21.73
C HIS A 88 5.67 -2.80 20.97
N GLN A 89 6.98 -2.94 21.16
CA GLN A 89 8.01 -2.09 20.55
C GLN A 89 8.35 -2.53 19.10
N ALA A 90 7.82 -3.68 18.67
CA ALA A 90 7.81 -4.12 17.28
C ALA A 90 6.64 -3.51 16.46
N LEU A 91 5.69 -2.79 17.09
CA LEU A 91 4.40 -2.45 16.46
C LEU A 91 4.45 -1.44 15.32
N ILE A 92 5.52 -0.63 15.19
CA ILE A 92 5.77 0.10 13.94
C ILE A 92 7.22 -0.09 13.50
N SER A 93 7.45 -1.09 12.65
CA SER A 93 8.56 -0.99 11.71
C SER A 93 8.27 0.23 10.82
N PRO A 94 9.11 1.29 10.79
CA PRO A 94 8.81 2.52 10.05
C PRO A 94 8.76 2.34 8.52
N LEU A 95 9.01 1.11 8.05
CA LEU A 95 8.80 0.68 6.66
C LEU A 95 7.40 0.10 6.41
N ARG A 96 6.69 -0.41 7.42
CA ARG A 96 5.37 -1.03 7.24
C ARG A 96 4.21 -0.03 7.16
N LEU A 97 4.44 1.22 7.55
CA LEU A 97 3.50 2.32 7.32
C LEU A 97 4.08 3.24 6.25
N ALA A 98 3.31 3.61 5.24
CA ALA A 98 3.74 4.56 4.22
C ALA A 98 2.60 5.47 3.73
N ALA A 99 2.96 6.72 3.44
CA ALA A 99 2.07 7.71 2.84
C ALA A 99 2.70 8.29 1.57
N ILE A 100 1.93 8.27 0.48
CA ILE A 100 2.27 8.93 -0.77
C ILE A 100 1.95 10.42 -0.63
N VAL A 101 2.97 11.26 -0.66
CA VAL A 101 2.82 12.72 -0.65
C VAL A 101 2.49 13.21 -2.05
N TYR A 102 1.38 13.92 -2.19
CA TYR A 102 0.90 14.43 -3.48
C TYR A 102 0.46 15.90 -3.41
N ASP A 103 0.55 16.57 -4.55
CA ASP A 103 0.14 17.96 -4.76
C ASP A 103 -1.20 18.04 -5.51
N ASP A 104 -1.78 19.24 -5.59
CA ASP A 104 -3.00 19.45 -6.39
C ASP A 104 -2.78 19.11 -7.87
N GLY A 105 -3.80 18.49 -8.48
CA GLY A 105 -3.73 17.99 -9.86
C GLY A 105 -3.00 16.64 -10.03
N VAL A 106 -2.28 16.15 -9.02
CA VAL A 106 -1.64 14.81 -9.06
C VAL A 106 -2.70 13.73 -8.88
N ALA A 107 -2.81 12.83 -9.86
CA ALA A 107 -3.80 11.75 -9.87
C ALA A 107 -3.40 10.54 -9.01
N VAL A 108 -3.11 10.78 -7.72
CA VAL A 108 -2.65 9.77 -6.75
C VAL A 108 -3.57 8.55 -6.65
N ASP A 109 -4.88 8.77 -6.81
CA ASP A 109 -5.91 7.72 -6.83
C ASP A 109 -5.62 6.65 -7.88
N ALA A 110 -5.23 7.07 -9.09
CA ALA A 110 -4.87 6.14 -10.15
C ALA A 110 -3.52 5.47 -9.87
N VAL A 111 -2.55 6.17 -9.28
CA VAL A 111 -1.26 5.57 -8.90
C VAL A 111 -1.44 4.47 -7.85
N MET A 112 -2.33 4.67 -6.86
CA MET A 112 -2.68 3.65 -5.87
C MET A 112 -3.44 2.48 -6.50
N ALA A 113 -4.45 2.73 -7.34
CA ALA A 113 -5.22 1.68 -8.00
C ALA A 113 -4.36 0.86 -9.00
N ASP A 114 -3.48 1.52 -9.75
CA ASP A 114 -2.55 0.86 -10.68
C ASP A 114 -1.54 -0.01 -9.93
N PHE A 115 -1.00 0.50 -8.81
CA PHE A 115 -0.08 -0.26 -7.97
C PHE A 115 -0.75 -1.45 -7.28
N ALA A 116 -1.97 -1.30 -6.77
CA ALA A 116 -2.74 -2.41 -6.23
C ALA A 116 -2.94 -3.53 -7.26
N ARG A 117 -3.34 -3.19 -8.50
CA ARG A 117 -3.49 -4.14 -9.61
C ARG A 117 -2.16 -4.80 -10.02
N GLU A 118 -1.05 -4.06 -10.00
CA GLU A 118 0.29 -4.60 -10.25
C GLU A 118 0.63 -5.71 -9.23
N LEU A 119 0.35 -5.45 -7.95
CA LEU A 119 0.62 -6.41 -6.87
C LEU A 119 -0.30 -7.65 -6.92
N GLN A 120 -1.60 -7.48 -7.25
CA GLN A 120 -2.51 -8.60 -7.47
C GLN A 120 -2.07 -9.49 -8.62
N ALA A 121 -1.65 -8.89 -9.74
CA ALA A 121 -1.12 -9.63 -10.90
C ALA A 121 0.17 -10.40 -10.57
N ALA A 122 0.94 -9.93 -9.58
CA ALA A 122 2.10 -10.63 -9.02
C ALA A 122 1.77 -11.68 -7.94
N GLY A 123 0.49 -11.90 -7.63
CA GLY A 123 0.04 -12.87 -6.62
C GLY A 123 0.16 -12.40 -5.16
N THR A 124 0.40 -11.10 -4.94
CA THR A 124 0.43 -10.50 -3.59
C THR A 124 -0.98 -10.37 -3.03
N ARG A 125 -1.21 -10.75 -1.78
CA ARG A 125 -2.49 -10.61 -1.08
C ARG A 125 -2.67 -9.17 -0.58
N VAL A 126 -3.07 -8.30 -1.50
CA VAL A 126 -3.46 -6.92 -1.19
C VAL A 126 -4.95 -6.83 -0.91
N VAL A 127 -5.32 -6.00 0.06
CA VAL A 127 -6.70 -5.71 0.46
C VAL A 127 -6.83 -4.21 0.74
N GLY A 128 -8.05 -3.70 0.96
CA GLY A 128 -8.26 -2.32 1.38
C GLY A 128 -9.20 -1.54 0.45
N LEU A 129 -9.29 -0.24 0.73
CA LEU A 129 -10.10 0.70 -0.04
C LEU A 129 -9.20 1.73 -0.72
N VAL A 130 -9.31 1.85 -2.04
CA VAL A 130 -8.71 2.95 -2.83
C VAL A 130 -9.82 3.88 -3.32
N GLN A 131 -9.55 5.18 -3.46
CA GLN A 131 -10.55 6.08 -4.05
C GLN A 131 -10.51 5.96 -5.58
N GLU A 132 -11.68 5.91 -6.22
CA GLU A 132 -11.82 5.98 -7.67
C GLU A 132 -11.54 7.41 -8.17
N ARG A 133 -10.85 7.52 -9.32
CA ARG A 133 -10.72 8.81 -10.00
C ARG A 133 -12.10 9.31 -10.44
N PRO A 134 -12.44 10.59 -10.23
CA PRO A 134 -13.61 11.20 -10.83
C PRO A 134 -13.71 10.95 -12.34
N ALA A 135 -14.88 10.49 -12.82
CA ALA A 135 -15.10 10.31 -14.25
C ALA A 135 -15.10 11.69 -14.96
N PRO A 136 -14.59 11.80 -16.22
CA PRO A 136 -14.39 13.10 -16.88
C PRO A 136 -15.64 13.97 -17.16
N ARG A 137 -16.84 13.51 -16.77
CA ARG A 137 -18.14 14.16 -16.99
C ARG A 137 -19.04 14.20 -15.75
N SER A 138 -18.53 13.86 -14.57
CA SER A 138 -19.32 13.88 -13.35
C SER A 138 -19.65 15.31 -12.89
N THR A 139 -20.82 15.50 -12.31
CA THR A 139 -21.21 16.78 -11.69
C THR A 139 -20.33 17.09 -10.48
N PRO A 140 -20.08 18.37 -10.15
CA PRO A 140 -19.34 18.76 -8.96
C PRO A 140 -19.94 18.14 -7.69
N GLY A 141 -19.25 17.14 -7.14
CA GLY A 141 -19.67 16.41 -5.95
C GLY A 141 -20.05 14.94 -6.18
N ALA A 142 -20.52 14.54 -7.36
CA ALA A 142 -20.99 13.16 -7.63
C ALA A 142 -19.84 12.14 -7.84
N THR A 143 -18.71 12.30 -7.15
CA THR A 143 -17.45 11.68 -7.59
C THR A 143 -16.41 11.34 -6.53
N MET A 144 -16.82 11.10 -5.28
CA MET A 144 -15.98 10.31 -4.37
C MET A 144 -16.63 8.95 -4.14
N SER A 145 -16.01 7.93 -4.73
CA SER A 145 -16.32 6.53 -4.51
C SER A 145 -15.07 5.80 -4.06
N LEU A 146 -15.23 4.81 -3.18
CA LEU A 146 -14.17 3.87 -2.81
C LEU A 146 -14.36 2.57 -3.58
N ARG A 147 -13.26 1.97 -4.02
CA ARG A 147 -13.20 0.62 -4.56
C ARG A 147 -12.54 -0.31 -3.55
N ASP A 148 -13.20 -1.44 -3.28
CA ASP A 148 -12.61 -2.59 -2.61
C ASP A 148 -11.56 -3.21 -3.54
N VAL A 149 -10.31 -3.24 -3.10
CA VAL A 149 -9.19 -3.75 -3.91
C VAL A 149 -9.35 -5.25 -4.19
N ASP A 150 -9.89 -6.03 -3.26
CA ASP A 150 -9.97 -7.50 -3.35
C ASP A 150 -11.15 -7.93 -4.22
N THR A 151 -12.36 -7.40 -3.95
CA THR A 151 -13.57 -7.79 -4.68
C THR A 151 -13.82 -6.97 -5.95
N GLY A 152 -13.24 -5.76 -6.04
CA GLY A 152 -13.55 -4.79 -7.08
C GLY A 152 -14.85 -4.01 -6.86
N ASP A 153 -15.59 -4.26 -5.77
CA ASP A 153 -16.85 -3.56 -5.44
C ASP A 153 -16.61 -2.04 -5.35
N VAL A 154 -17.58 -1.24 -5.79
CA VAL A 154 -17.52 0.23 -5.72
C VAL A 154 -18.66 0.77 -4.87
N MET A 155 -18.32 1.61 -3.88
CA MET A 155 -19.28 2.30 -3.01
C MET A 155 -19.12 3.82 -3.15
N SER A 156 -20.21 4.54 -3.37
CA SER A 156 -20.22 6.00 -3.23
C SER A 156 -20.07 6.35 -1.76
N ILE A 157 -19.23 7.33 -1.42
CA ILE A 157 -19.16 7.93 -0.07
C ILE A 157 -19.78 9.34 -0.06
N CYS A 158 -20.62 9.62 -1.05
CA CYS A 158 -21.13 10.93 -1.41
C CYS A 158 -22.66 10.90 -1.55
N GLN A 159 -23.37 11.73 -0.77
CA GLN A 159 -24.81 11.89 -0.84
C GLN A 159 -25.20 12.91 -1.92
N ASP A 160 -25.99 12.50 -2.92
CA ASP A 160 -26.57 13.45 -3.88
C ASP A 160 -27.56 14.39 -3.15
N LEU A 161 -27.28 15.69 -3.20
CA LEU A 161 -28.12 16.74 -2.61
C LEU A 161 -29.08 17.37 -3.64
N GLY A 162 -29.14 16.81 -4.85
CA GLY A 162 -30.04 17.23 -5.92
C GLY A 162 -29.46 18.25 -6.88
N SER A 163 -30.25 18.57 -7.92
CA SER A 163 -29.87 19.41 -9.06
C SER A 163 -29.68 20.89 -8.69
N GLY A 164 -28.56 21.20 -8.04
CA GLY A 164 -28.20 22.56 -7.62
C GLY A 164 -27.04 22.64 -6.62
N ALA A 165 -26.67 21.52 -5.97
CA ALA A 165 -25.55 21.49 -5.06
C ALA A 165 -24.20 21.56 -5.82
N MET A 166 -23.39 22.60 -5.56
CA MET A 166 -22.03 22.71 -6.09
C MET A 166 -20.99 21.89 -5.31
N SER A 167 -21.39 21.34 -4.16
CA SER A 167 -20.59 20.45 -3.32
C SER A 167 -21.49 19.34 -2.82
N CYS A 168 -21.08 18.10 -3.03
CA CYS A 168 -21.71 16.95 -2.39
C CYS A 168 -21.30 16.91 -0.91
N LYS A 169 -22.24 16.50 -0.06
CA LYS A 169 -21.96 16.19 1.34
C LYS A 169 -21.51 14.74 1.47
N LEU A 170 -20.46 14.53 2.25
CA LEU A 170 -19.94 13.22 2.60
C LEU A 170 -21.05 12.39 3.28
N ASP A 171 -21.30 11.20 2.78
CA ASP A 171 -22.34 10.30 3.29
C ASP A 171 -21.81 9.58 4.54
N ALA A 172 -22.45 9.83 5.69
CA ALA A 172 -22.01 9.31 6.97
C ALA A 172 -22.25 7.80 7.12
N ASP A 173 -23.31 7.27 6.52
CA ASP A 173 -23.65 5.86 6.59
C ASP A 173 -22.72 5.06 5.67
N ALA A 174 -22.47 5.57 4.45
CA ALA A 174 -21.50 4.97 3.54
C ALA A 174 -20.05 5.00 4.08
N LEU A 175 -19.68 6.04 4.83
CA LEU A 175 -18.40 6.07 5.56
C LEU A 175 -18.35 5.04 6.70
N ALA A 176 -19.45 4.85 7.43
CA ALA A 176 -19.52 3.85 8.49
C ALA A 176 -19.37 2.43 7.92
N ASP A 177 -20.03 2.13 6.80
CA ASP A 177 -19.86 0.87 6.06
C ASP A 177 -18.41 0.68 5.58
N ALA A 178 -17.78 1.75 5.07
CA ALA A 178 -16.38 1.70 4.63
C ALA A 178 -15.42 1.46 5.81
N SER A 179 -15.68 2.07 6.97
CA SER A 179 -14.93 1.85 8.22
C SER A 179 -15.04 0.39 8.68
N VAL A 180 -16.25 -0.17 8.72
CA VAL A 180 -16.48 -1.58 9.08
C VAL A 180 -15.74 -2.53 8.12
N ARG A 181 -15.78 -2.27 6.81
CA ARG A 181 -15.02 -3.03 5.80
C ARG A 181 -13.51 -2.97 6.06
N LEU A 182 -12.96 -1.78 6.29
CA LEU A 182 -11.53 -1.60 6.58
C LEU A 182 -11.09 -2.34 7.85
N ARG A 183 -11.90 -2.34 8.92
CA ARG A 183 -11.60 -3.14 10.12
C ARG A 183 -11.56 -4.63 9.82
N HIS A 184 -12.59 -5.16 9.15
CA HIS A 184 -12.63 -6.57 8.79
C HIS A 184 -11.51 -6.98 7.80
N MET A 185 -10.95 -6.04 7.02
CA MET A 185 -9.73 -6.27 6.24
C MET A 185 -8.48 -6.26 7.11
N ALA A 186 -8.38 -5.37 8.09
CA ALA A 186 -7.25 -5.24 9.01
C ALA A 186 -7.14 -6.39 10.03
N ASP A 187 -8.28 -7.00 10.41
CA ASP A 187 -8.34 -8.17 11.30
C ASP A 187 -7.83 -9.46 10.63
N ARG A 188 -7.67 -9.47 9.31
CA ARG A 188 -7.29 -10.66 8.52
C ARG A 188 -5.84 -10.55 8.00
N PRO A 189 -5.11 -11.67 7.89
CA PRO A 189 -3.78 -11.67 7.28
C PRO A 189 -3.81 -11.21 5.82
N SER A 190 -3.00 -10.19 5.54
CA SER A 190 -2.74 -9.58 4.24
C SER A 190 -1.28 -9.13 4.17
N ASP A 191 -0.75 -9.06 2.95
CA ASP A 191 0.61 -8.60 2.69
C ASP A 191 0.67 -7.06 2.73
N LEU A 192 -0.37 -6.41 2.22
CA LEU A 192 -0.57 -4.96 2.19
C LEU A 192 -2.06 -4.58 2.30
N LEU A 193 -2.35 -3.60 3.16
CA LEU A 193 -3.64 -2.93 3.28
C LEU A 193 -3.56 -1.52 2.67
N PHE A 194 -4.47 -1.20 1.77
CA PHE A 194 -4.69 0.16 1.27
C PHE A 194 -5.76 0.88 2.11
N ILE A 195 -5.46 2.09 2.59
CA ILE A 195 -6.45 3.01 3.15
C ILE A 195 -6.38 4.27 2.30
N SER A 196 -7.50 4.67 1.68
CA SER A 196 -7.48 5.56 0.50
C SER A 196 -6.66 6.84 0.71
N LYS A 197 -7.04 7.68 1.68
CA LYS A 197 -6.36 8.94 1.99
C LYS A 197 -6.41 9.26 3.47
N PHE A 198 -5.39 9.97 3.94
CA PHE A 198 -5.45 10.76 5.17
C PHE A 198 -5.77 12.21 4.78
N SER A 199 -6.92 12.71 5.23
CA SER A 199 -7.49 13.99 4.85
C SER A 199 -7.70 14.92 6.06
N LYS A 200 -8.43 16.01 5.86
CA LYS A 200 -8.83 16.93 6.94
C LYS A 200 -9.69 16.25 8.01
N GLU A 201 -10.47 15.22 7.64
CA GLU A 201 -11.28 14.48 8.61
C GLU A 201 -10.39 13.68 9.57
N GLU A 202 -9.41 12.93 9.05
CA GLU A 202 -8.46 12.15 9.84
C GLU A 202 -7.52 13.02 10.70
N ALA A 203 -7.09 14.17 10.16
CA ALA A 203 -6.36 15.19 10.93
C ALA A 203 -7.21 15.72 12.10
N ALA A 204 -8.51 15.97 11.86
CA ALA A 204 -9.45 16.47 12.86
C ALA A 204 -10.05 15.38 13.78
N GLY A 205 -9.48 14.17 13.83
CA GLY A 205 -9.91 13.11 14.74
C GLY A 205 -11.05 12.21 14.24
N ARG A 206 -11.49 12.37 12.99
CA ARG A 206 -12.65 11.69 12.37
C ARG A 206 -12.21 10.80 11.19
N GLY A 207 -13.14 10.46 10.30
CA GLY A 207 -12.87 9.64 9.11
C GLY A 207 -12.27 8.28 9.47
N PHE A 208 -11.31 7.80 8.69
CA PHE A 208 -10.67 6.49 8.91
C PHE A 208 -9.53 6.49 9.93
N ARG A 209 -9.41 7.53 10.77
CA ARG A 209 -8.30 7.64 11.76
C ARG A 209 -8.22 6.45 12.71
N ALA A 210 -9.37 5.95 13.16
CA ALA A 210 -9.42 4.79 14.06
C ALA A 210 -9.01 3.49 13.33
N GLU A 211 -9.31 3.39 12.04
CA GLU A 211 -8.99 2.24 11.19
C GLU A 211 -7.51 2.21 10.82
N PHE A 212 -6.88 3.38 10.63
CA PHE A 212 -5.42 3.50 10.53
C PHE A 212 -4.72 2.97 11.79
N ALA A 213 -5.13 3.41 12.98
CA ALA A 213 -4.57 2.96 14.24
C ALA A 213 -4.76 1.44 14.42
N HIS A 214 -6.00 0.97 14.24
CA HIS A 214 -6.36 -0.46 14.34
C HIS A 214 -5.55 -1.34 13.38
N ALA A 215 -5.32 -0.91 12.13
CA ALA A 215 -4.49 -1.64 11.18
C ALA A 215 -3.02 -1.72 11.60
N VAL A 216 -2.46 -0.61 12.12
CA VAL A 216 -1.09 -0.57 12.64
C VAL A 216 -0.93 -1.44 13.88
N ASP A 217 -1.87 -1.38 14.83
CA ASP A 217 -1.88 -2.20 16.04
C ASP A 217 -2.00 -3.71 15.73
N ASN A 218 -2.74 -4.07 14.67
CA ASN A 218 -2.79 -5.44 14.14
C ASN A 218 -1.54 -5.82 13.30
N GLY A 219 -0.50 -4.98 13.28
CA GLY A 219 0.77 -5.23 12.61
C GLY A 219 0.70 -5.29 11.08
N ARG A 220 -0.36 -4.74 10.46
CA ARG A 220 -0.54 -4.71 9.01
C ARG A 220 0.52 -3.84 8.35
N THR A 221 0.91 -4.17 7.11
CA THR A 221 1.54 -3.17 6.23
C THR A 221 0.43 -2.27 5.70
N VAL A 222 0.58 -0.95 5.80
CA VAL A 222 -0.41 0.04 5.36
C VAL A 222 0.20 1.03 4.38
N LEU A 223 -0.48 1.24 3.24
CA LEU A 223 -0.18 2.30 2.28
C LEU A 223 -1.38 3.24 2.12
N THR A 224 -1.13 4.55 2.17
CA THR A 224 -2.12 5.60 1.96
C THR A 224 -1.57 6.77 1.13
N ALA A 225 -2.38 7.80 0.92
CA ALA A 225 -1.96 9.07 0.35
C ALA A 225 -2.27 10.25 1.28
N VAL A 226 -1.34 11.21 1.36
CA VAL A 226 -1.42 12.43 2.18
C VAL A 226 -1.20 13.62 1.25
N LYS A 227 -2.11 14.60 1.25
CA LYS A 227 -1.90 15.85 0.51
C LYS A 227 -0.74 16.63 1.17
N ARG A 228 0.16 17.25 0.39
CA ARG A 228 1.36 17.95 0.91
C ARG A 228 1.08 18.88 2.09
N GLY A 229 -0.02 19.63 2.06
CA GLY A 229 -0.44 20.54 3.15
C GLY A 229 -0.99 19.87 4.42
N LEU A 230 -1.01 18.53 4.50
CA LEU A 230 -1.41 17.73 5.67
C LEU A 230 -0.26 16.80 6.14
N VAL A 231 0.97 16.99 5.63
CA VAL A 231 2.12 16.15 6.01
C VAL A 231 2.48 16.32 7.48
N ASP A 232 2.36 17.53 8.03
CA ASP A 232 2.63 17.78 9.46
C ASP A 232 1.56 17.13 10.35
N ASP A 233 0.27 17.18 9.95
CA ASP A 233 -0.82 16.48 10.63
C ASP A 233 -0.64 14.95 10.60
N TRP A 234 -0.15 14.42 9.47
CA TRP A 234 0.21 13.00 9.33
C TRP A 234 1.38 12.63 10.25
N ILE A 235 2.46 13.41 10.27
CA ILE A 235 3.61 13.20 11.17
C ILE A 235 3.18 13.25 12.63
N ALA A 236 2.30 14.19 13.00
CA ALA A 236 1.74 14.28 14.34
C ALA A 236 0.84 13.08 14.68
N PHE A 237 0.05 12.58 13.72
CA PHE A 237 -0.77 11.38 13.88
C PHE A 237 0.06 10.12 14.09
N THR A 238 1.10 9.89 13.28
CA THR A 238 1.92 8.67 13.36
C THR A 238 3.04 8.74 14.40
N GLY A 239 3.20 9.87 15.10
CA GLY A 239 4.32 10.11 16.01
C GLY A 239 5.68 10.12 15.29
N GLY A 240 5.72 10.58 14.03
CA GLY A 240 6.90 10.57 13.17
C GLY A 240 7.25 9.22 12.55
N ASN A 241 6.38 8.21 12.67
CA ASN A 241 6.60 6.90 12.08
C ASN A 241 6.05 6.79 10.64
N GLY A 242 6.65 5.90 9.86
CA GLY A 242 6.25 5.60 8.48
C GLY A 242 7.04 6.37 7.42
N ALA A 243 7.07 5.81 6.21
CA ALA A 243 7.78 6.39 5.07
C ALA A 243 6.91 7.42 4.33
N LEU A 244 7.46 8.60 4.05
CA LEU A 244 6.89 9.53 3.08
C LEU A 244 7.44 9.19 1.69
N LEU A 245 6.55 8.88 0.75
CA LEU A 245 6.88 8.47 -0.61
C LEU A 245 6.50 9.59 -1.59
N GLN A 246 7.31 9.80 -2.62
CA GLN A 246 6.87 10.58 -3.79
C GLN A 246 5.80 9.79 -4.55
N CYS A 247 4.89 10.50 -5.23
CA CYS A 247 3.82 9.92 -6.04
C CYS A 247 4.33 9.35 -7.39
N GLU A 248 5.29 8.43 -7.32
CA GLU A 248 5.99 7.84 -8.45
C GLU A 248 5.97 6.30 -8.37
N PRO A 249 5.50 5.57 -9.41
CA PRO A 249 5.40 4.10 -9.37
C PRO A 249 6.72 3.37 -9.06
N ALA A 250 7.86 3.93 -9.44
CA ALA A 250 9.17 3.36 -9.10
C ALA A 250 9.45 3.43 -7.58
N VAL A 251 9.10 4.54 -6.92
CA VAL A 251 9.28 4.73 -5.47
C VAL A 251 8.39 3.78 -4.67
N LEU A 252 7.14 3.57 -5.11
CA LEU A 252 6.22 2.59 -4.51
C LEU A 252 6.76 1.16 -4.61
N ARG A 253 7.23 0.74 -5.80
CA ARG A 253 7.89 -0.57 -5.99
C ARG A 253 9.13 -0.73 -5.11
N ASP A 254 9.98 0.29 -5.02
CA ASP A 254 11.20 0.25 -4.22
C ASP A 254 10.92 0.18 -2.72
N TRP A 255 9.90 0.91 -2.24
CA TRP A 255 9.38 0.75 -0.89
C TRP A 255 8.89 -0.69 -0.65
N TRP A 256 8.02 -1.21 -1.51
CA TRP A 256 7.45 -2.55 -1.35
C TRP A 256 8.49 -3.67 -1.38
N ARG A 257 9.51 -3.58 -2.24
CA ARG A 257 10.65 -4.52 -2.24
C ARG A 257 11.40 -4.50 -0.89
N ARG A 258 11.57 -3.33 -0.28
CA ARG A 258 12.22 -3.18 1.05
C ARG A 258 11.35 -3.69 2.20
N VAL A 259 10.02 -3.66 2.07
CA VAL A 259 9.10 -4.28 3.04
C VAL A 259 9.20 -5.80 2.98
N GLN A 260 9.09 -6.39 1.77
CA GLN A 260 9.18 -7.84 1.57
C GLN A 260 10.52 -8.42 2.05
N ALA A 261 11.64 -7.74 1.75
CA ALA A 261 12.98 -8.16 2.17
C ALA A 261 13.23 -8.11 3.70
N ARG A 262 12.25 -7.67 4.50
CA ARG A 262 12.25 -7.73 5.97
C ARG A 262 11.12 -8.59 6.55
N ALA A 263 10.28 -9.18 5.70
CA ALA A 263 9.23 -10.12 6.08
C ALA A 263 9.67 -11.58 5.86
N ALA A 264 10.64 -11.80 4.97
CA ALA A 264 11.42 -13.02 4.82
C ALA A 264 12.58 -13.09 5.83
#